data_AF-A0A7W0CXF3-F1
#
_entry.id   AF-A0A7W0CXF3-F1
#
_cell.length_a   1.000
_cell.length_b   1.000
_cell.length_c   1.000
_cell.angle_alpha   90.00
_cell.angle_beta   90.00
_cell.angle_gamma   90.00
#
_symmetry.space_group_name_H-M   'P 1'
#
loop_
_entity.id
_entity.type
_entity.pdbx_description
1 polymer ?
#
loop_
_entity_poly.entity_id
_entity_poly.type
_entity_poly.pdbx_seq_one_letter_code
_entity_poly.pdbx_strand_id
1 'polypeptide(L)'
;MTDDDDLLAAEHALGLADASAREASDPAFAAAVDAWRARLDPMLGPERAPPAELWERISARLPANDTADPARRWRVATFAASAAAAVLLLGLLVARPAGEAPAPAPQVAATAPARMMVAALTPKEGKGALSITYDKSAGRMVINPMGMDARGRTPELWVIPADGRPRSLGVVPEKAAAAMTVRPEHRAMLAEGVTLALSLEPEGGSPTGQPTGPVVMTGTMSAV
;
A
#
# COMPACT_ATOMS: atom_id res chain seq x y z
N MET A 1 32.28 9.43 36.67
CA MET A 1 33.16 8.50 35.96
C MET A 1 34.14 7.97 36.97
N THR A 2 34.23 6.65 37.12
CA THR A 2 35.21 6.01 38.01
C THR A 2 36.56 5.90 37.29
N ASP A 3 37.63 5.60 38.04
CA ASP A 3 38.95 5.32 37.45
C ASP A 3 38.89 4.08 36.53
N ASP A 4 38.06 3.09 36.88
CA ASP A 4 37.84 1.89 36.07
C ASP A 4 37.12 2.22 34.75
N ASP A 5 36.16 3.15 34.76
CA ASP A 5 35.46 3.60 33.55
C ASP A 5 36.41 4.36 32.61
N ASP A 6 37.32 5.17 33.16
CA ASP A 6 38.31 5.91 32.38
C ASP A 6 39.34 4.97 31.74
N LEU A 7 39.79 3.95 32.49
CA LEU A 7 40.68 2.92 31.97
C LEU A 7 40.02 2.12 30.84
N LEU A 8 38.76 1.73 31.01
CA LEU A 8 38.01 1.02 29.96
C LEU A 8 37.82 1.90 28.72
N ALA A 9 37.61 3.22 28.88
CA ALA A 9 37.57 4.15 27.76
C ALA A 9 38.91 4.23 27.02
N ALA A 10 40.04 4.20 27.73
CA ALA A 10 41.37 4.15 27.15
C ALA A 10 41.62 2.85 26.37
N GLU A 11 41.27 1.70 26.95
CA GLU A 11 41.38 0.39 26.31
C GLU A 11 40.51 0.31 25.05
N HIS A 12 39.29 0.86 25.11
CA HIS A 12 38.43 0.95 23.94
C HIS A 12 38.99 1.86 22.84
N ALA A 13 39.52 3.04 23.21
CA ALA A 13 40.15 3.97 22.28
C ALA A 13 41.37 3.35 21.57
N LEU A 14 42.12 2.48 22.25
CA LEU A 14 43.26 1.73 21.69
C LEU A 14 42.84 0.46 20.92
N GLY A 15 41.55 0.10 20.94
CA GLY A 15 41.05 -1.14 20.34
C GLY A 15 41.45 -2.42 21.08
N LEU A 16 41.83 -2.32 22.36
CA LEU A 16 42.16 -3.45 23.23
C LEU A 16 40.91 -4.09 23.86
N ALA A 17 39.83 -3.31 24.00
CA ALA A 17 38.53 -3.76 24.49
C ALA A 17 37.38 -3.27 23.60
N ASP A 18 36.31 -4.05 23.50
CA ASP A 18 35.07 -3.63 22.84
C ASP A 18 34.07 -3.10 23.87
N ALA A 19 33.88 -1.78 23.87
CA ALA A 19 32.90 -1.07 24.68
C ALA A 19 31.91 -0.27 23.81
N SER A 20 31.72 -0.64 22.54
CA SER A 20 30.91 0.15 21.59
C SER A 20 29.44 0.30 22.03
N ALA A 21 28.86 -0.73 22.66
CA ALA A 21 27.51 -0.63 23.21
C ALA A 21 27.42 0.41 24.35
N ARG A 22 28.50 0.55 25.13
CA ARG A 22 28.57 1.52 26.22
C ARG A 22 28.77 2.93 25.67
N GLU A 23 29.69 3.12 24.72
CA GLU A 23 29.91 4.38 23.99
C GLU A 23 28.62 4.90 23.34
N ALA A 24 27.82 4.01 22.74
CA ALA A 24 26.54 4.39 22.13
C ALA A 24 25.45 4.78 23.14
N SER A 25 25.55 4.33 24.39
CA SER A 25 24.49 4.49 25.41
C SER A 25 24.80 5.52 26.50
N ASP A 26 26.08 5.85 26.71
CA ASP A 26 26.55 6.74 27.78
C ASP A 26 27.38 7.91 27.22
N PRO A 27 26.80 9.12 27.17
CA PRO A 27 27.49 10.30 26.65
C PRO A 27 28.76 10.68 27.42
N ALA A 28 28.83 10.41 28.73
CA ALA A 28 30.01 10.72 29.52
C ALA A 28 31.16 9.77 29.18
N PHE A 29 30.85 8.49 28.98
CA PHE A 29 31.81 7.49 28.50
C PHE A 29 32.29 7.81 27.09
N ALA A 30 31.39 8.20 26.17
CA ALA A 30 31.76 8.61 24.81
C ALA A 30 32.74 9.81 24.81
N ALA A 31 32.47 10.82 25.64
CA ALA A 31 33.37 11.97 25.79
C ALA A 31 34.76 11.57 26.32
N ALA A 32 34.84 10.57 27.20
CA ALA A 32 36.11 10.03 27.70
C ALA A 32 36.89 9.30 26.60
N VAL A 33 36.20 8.48 25.80
CA VAL A 33 36.80 7.80 24.64
C VAL A 33 37.37 8.82 23.65
N ASP A 34 36.63 9.89 23.34
CA ASP A 34 37.10 10.95 22.45
C ASP A 34 38.29 11.71 23.03
N ALA A 35 38.31 11.98 24.34
CA ALA A 35 39.46 12.58 25.01
C ALA A 35 40.72 11.70 24.91
N TRP A 36 40.59 10.39 25.06
CA TRP A 36 41.67 9.44 24.86
C TRP A 36 42.15 9.38 23.41
N ARG A 37 41.23 9.34 22.43
CA ARG A 37 41.57 9.40 20.99
C ARG A 37 42.37 10.67 20.68
N ALA A 38 41.93 11.84 21.16
CA ALA A 38 42.63 13.10 20.96
C ALA A 38 44.01 13.14 21.63
N ARG A 39 44.17 12.49 22.79
CA ARG A 39 45.46 12.38 23.48
C ARG A 39 46.45 11.48 22.75
N LEU A 40 45.95 10.46 22.06
CA LEU A 40 46.74 9.47 21.32
C LEU A 40 47.04 9.89 19.87
N ASP A 41 46.23 10.78 19.30
CA ASP A 41 46.38 11.29 17.92
C ASP A 41 47.81 11.74 17.57
N PRO A 42 48.55 12.48 18.42
CA PRO A 42 49.93 12.88 18.12
C PRO A 42 50.93 11.73 18.07
N MET A 43 50.59 10.55 18.61
CA MET A 43 51.43 9.35 18.56
C MET A 43 51.26 8.57 17.26
N LEU A 44 50.27 8.94 16.44
CA LEU A 44 50.10 8.36 15.11
C LEU A 44 51.31 8.75 14.25
N GLY A 45 51.79 7.78 13.47
CA GLY A 45 52.87 8.03 12.51
C GLY A 45 52.44 8.99 11.39
N PRO A 46 53.39 9.43 10.56
CA PRO A 46 53.08 10.30 9.43
C PRO A 46 52.05 9.64 8.49
N GLU A 47 51.18 10.47 7.92
CA GLU A 47 50.23 10.05 6.90
C GLU A 47 50.97 9.38 5.73
N ARG A 48 50.48 8.20 5.33
CA ARG A 48 51.02 7.45 4.20
C ARG A 48 49.95 7.31 3.15
N ALA A 49 50.26 7.75 1.93
CA ALA A 49 49.37 7.57 0.79
C ALA A 49 49.07 6.07 0.59
N PRO A 50 47.78 5.67 0.53
CA PRO A 50 47.42 4.31 0.21
C PRO A 50 47.75 3.98 -1.25
N PRO A 51 47.84 2.68 -1.62
CA PRO A 51 47.89 2.27 -3.03
C PRO A 51 46.70 2.81 -3.82
N ALA A 52 46.91 3.18 -5.07
CA ALA A 52 45.89 3.81 -5.91
C ALA A 52 44.62 2.94 -6.07
N GLU A 53 44.81 1.61 -6.07
CA GLU A 53 43.75 0.62 -6.26
C GLU A 53 43.03 0.26 -4.95
N LEU A 54 43.49 0.76 -3.79
CA LEU A 54 42.92 0.39 -2.49
C LEU A 54 41.43 0.79 -2.41
N TRP A 55 41.09 1.98 -2.90
CA TRP A 55 39.71 2.46 -2.91
C TRP A 55 38.79 1.60 -3.80
N GLU A 56 39.26 1.20 -4.98
CA GLU A 56 38.54 0.30 -5.88
C GLU A 56 38.31 -1.07 -5.22
N ARG A 57 39.33 -1.61 -4.54
CA ARG A 57 39.22 -2.89 -3.83
C ARG A 57 38.24 -2.84 -2.65
N ILE A 58 38.20 -1.72 -1.92
CA ILE A 58 37.25 -1.52 -0.81
C ILE A 58 35.83 -1.41 -1.37
N SER A 59 35.62 -0.55 -2.37
CA SER A 59 34.29 -0.35 -2.98
C SER A 59 33.72 -1.63 -3.60
N ALA A 60 34.56 -2.47 -4.21
CA ALA A 60 34.14 -3.76 -4.76
C ALA A 60 33.76 -4.81 -3.69
N ARG A 61 34.23 -4.65 -2.44
CA ARG A 61 33.96 -5.58 -1.32
C ARG A 61 32.79 -5.14 -0.44
N LEU A 62 32.39 -3.87 -0.54
CA LEU A 62 31.18 -3.42 0.12
C LEU A 62 29.99 -4.14 -0.54
N PRO A 63 29.00 -4.60 0.26
CA PRO A 63 27.73 -5.02 -0.32
C PRO A 63 27.26 -3.89 -1.22
N ALA A 64 26.76 -4.23 -2.41
CA ALA A 64 26.29 -3.23 -3.35
C ALA A 64 25.40 -2.25 -2.59
N ASN A 65 25.89 -1.03 -2.43
CA ASN A 65 25.08 0.04 -1.92
C ASN A 65 24.06 0.26 -3.03
N ASP A 66 22.91 -0.41 -2.94
CA ASP A 66 21.84 -0.31 -3.94
C ASP A 66 21.21 1.10 -3.98
N THR A 67 21.77 2.04 -3.22
CA THR A 67 21.61 3.48 -3.49
C THR A 67 22.37 3.95 -4.73
N ALA A 68 23.17 3.09 -5.37
CA ALA A 68 23.70 3.27 -6.72
C ALA A 68 22.55 3.25 -7.75
N ASP A 69 21.98 4.45 -7.83
CA ASP A 69 21.21 5.07 -8.89
C ASP A 69 19.88 4.37 -9.28
N PRO A 70 18.86 4.44 -8.40
CA PRO A 70 17.48 4.14 -8.80
C PRO A 70 17.06 4.99 -10.01
N ALA A 71 17.59 6.21 -10.20
CA ALA A 71 17.25 7.04 -11.34
C ALA A 71 17.82 6.49 -12.66
N ARG A 72 18.99 5.86 -12.68
CA ARG A 72 19.53 5.17 -13.87
C ARG A 72 18.71 3.93 -14.22
N ARG A 73 18.33 3.12 -13.22
CA ARG A 73 17.47 1.94 -13.42
C ARG A 73 16.08 2.36 -13.92
N TRP A 74 15.51 3.42 -13.35
CA TRP A 74 14.26 4.03 -13.81
C TRP A 74 14.40 4.62 -15.22
N ARG A 75 15.47 5.34 -15.54
CA ARG A 75 15.68 5.91 -16.88
C ARG A 75 15.79 4.83 -17.95
N VAL A 76 16.50 3.73 -17.68
CA VAL A 76 16.59 2.58 -18.59
C VAL A 76 15.23 1.88 -18.74
N ALA A 77 14.50 1.68 -17.64
CA ALA A 77 13.15 1.11 -17.68
C ALA A 77 12.16 2.01 -18.43
N THR A 78 12.26 3.33 -18.26
CA THR A 78 11.39 4.31 -18.95
C THR A 78 11.70 4.34 -20.45
N PHE A 79 12.98 4.24 -20.84
CA PHE A 79 13.38 4.13 -22.25
C PHE A 79 12.95 2.81 -22.89
N ALA A 80 13.05 1.69 -22.17
CA ALA A 80 12.58 0.39 -22.65
C ALA A 80 11.06 0.36 -22.80
N ALA A 81 10.32 0.95 -21.85
CA ALA A 81 8.87 1.07 -21.90
C ALA A 81 8.40 2.00 -23.03
N SER A 82 9.09 3.13 -23.28
CA SER A 82 8.74 4.03 -24.37
C SER A 82 9.07 3.44 -25.75
N ALA A 83 10.16 2.67 -25.88
CA ALA A 83 10.45 1.92 -27.10
C ALA A 83 9.41 0.83 -27.36
N ALA A 84 8.97 0.08 -26.34
CA ALA A 84 7.92 -0.92 -26.46
C ALA A 84 6.57 -0.28 -26.83
N ALA A 85 6.23 0.87 -26.23
CA ALA A 85 5.03 1.63 -26.58
C ALA A 85 5.08 2.15 -28.01
N ALA A 86 6.23 2.63 -28.50
CA ALA A 86 6.40 3.09 -29.88
C ALA A 86 6.25 1.94 -30.89
N VAL A 87 6.75 0.73 -30.57
CA VAL A 87 6.56 -0.46 -31.41
C VAL A 87 5.10 -0.93 -31.41
N LEU A 88 4.41 -0.88 -30.27
CA LEU A 88 2.97 -1.20 -30.18
C LEU A 88 2.10 -0.17 -30.92
N LEU A 89 2.40 1.12 -30.81
CA LEU A 89 1.74 2.19 -31.56
C LEU A 89 1.97 2.04 -33.07
N LEU A 90 3.20 1.73 -33.49
CA LEU A 90 3.51 1.47 -34.89
C LEU A 90 2.77 0.21 -35.39
N GLY A 91 2.68 -0.84 -34.57
CA GLY A 91 1.88 -2.04 -34.86
C GLY A 91 0.39 -1.74 -35.04
N LEU A 92 -0.20 -0.90 -34.19
CA LEU A 92 -1.59 -0.45 -34.29
C LEU A 92 -1.86 0.48 -35.48
N LEU A 93 -0.87 1.28 -35.88
CA LEU A 93 -0.97 2.17 -37.05
C LEU A 93 -0.85 1.40 -38.37
N VAL A 94 -0.03 0.35 -38.41
CA VAL A 94 0.16 -0.53 -39.59
C VAL A 94 -0.97 -1.57 -39.70
N ALA A 95 -1.55 -2.01 -38.59
CA ALA A 95 -2.68 -2.94 -38.55
C ALA A 95 -4.05 -2.26 -38.73
N ARG A 96 -4.13 -1.15 -39.48
CA ARG A 96 -5.43 -0.63 -39.94
C ARG A 96 -5.90 -1.44 -41.14
N PRO A 97 -6.93 -2.29 -41.04
CA PRO A 97 -7.59 -2.79 -42.24
C PRO A 97 -8.25 -1.61 -42.97
N ALA A 98 -7.89 -1.45 -44.24
CA ALA A 98 -8.60 -0.56 -45.14
C ALA A 98 -9.99 -1.15 -45.42
N GLY A 99 -11.02 -0.42 -45.00
CA GLY A 99 -12.37 -0.42 -45.57
C GLY A 99 -13.17 -1.72 -45.53
N GLU A 100 -14.22 -1.76 -44.72
CA GLU A 100 -15.42 -2.52 -45.03
C GLU A 100 -16.65 -1.63 -44.72
N ALA A 101 -17.60 -1.59 -45.67
CA ALA A 101 -18.82 -0.80 -45.68
C ALA A 101 -19.79 -1.16 -44.52
N PRO A 102 -20.88 -0.38 -44.26
CA PRO A 102 -21.68 -0.57 -43.06
C PRO A 102 -22.52 -1.85 -43.15
N ALA A 103 -22.17 -2.82 -42.30
CA ALA A 103 -22.87 -4.09 -42.10
C ALA A 103 -23.30 -4.22 -40.62
N PRO A 104 -24.37 -4.99 -40.34
CA PRO A 104 -25.35 -4.70 -39.29
C PRO A 104 -24.84 -4.91 -37.86
N ALA A 105 -25.51 -4.27 -36.90
CA ALA A 105 -25.21 -4.25 -35.47
C ALA A 105 -24.55 -5.55 -34.95
N PRO A 106 -23.39 -5.46 -34.24
CA PRO A 106 -22.80 -6.64 -33.65
C PRO A 106 -23.75 -7.18 -32.58
N GLN A 107 -24.24 -8.40 -32.83
CA GLN A 107 -24.88 -9.21 -31.81
C GLN A 107 -23.91 -9.35 -30.64
N VAL A 108 -24.43 -9.07 -29.45
CA VAL A 108 -23.74 -9.24 -28.16
C VAL A 108 -23.24 -10.67 -28.08
N ALA A 109 -21.94 -10.88 -28.30
CA ALA A 109 -21.29 -12.08 -27.81
C ALA A 109 -21.37 -11.98 -26.28
N ALA A 110 -22.18 -12.84 -25.67
CA ALA A 110 -22.31 -12.94 -24.24
C ALA A 110 -20.94 -13.30 -23.65
N THR A 111 -20.16 -12.29 -23.27
CA THR A 111 -19.07 -12.44 -22.31
C THR A 111 -19.67 -13.17 -21.12
N ALA A 112 -19.08 -14.31 -20.75
CA ALA A 112 -19.50 -15.03 -19.56
C ALA A 112 -19.58 -14.01 -18.40
N PRO A 113 -20.70 -13.95 -17.65
CA PRO A 113 -20.88 -12.90 -16.67
C PRO A 113 -19.71 -12.93 -15.68
N ALA A 114 -19.06 -11.78 -15.50
CA ALA A 114 -17.96 -11.63 -14.55
C ALA A 114 -18.39 -12.20 -13.20
N ARG A 115 -17.65 -13.18 -12.69
CA ARG A 115 -18.04 -13.95 -11.50
C ARG A 115 -17.72 -13.20 -10.21
N MET A 116 -16.69 -12.36 -10.25
CA MET A 116 -16.22 -11.56 -9.13
C MET A 116 -16.55 -10.10 -9.38
N MET A 117 -16.97 -9.42 -8.32
CA MET A 117 -17.23 -7.99 -8.32
C MET A 117 -16.49 -7.34 -7.16
N VAL A 118 -16.06 -6.10 -7.35
CA VAL A 118 -15.39 -5.32 -6.31
C VAL A 118 -15.98 -3.93 -6.19
N ALA A 119 -15.93 -3.35 -5.00
CA ALA A 119 -16.24 -1.96 -4.77
C ALA A 119 -15.31 -1.39 -3.70
N ALA A 120 -14.92 -0.14 -3.86
CA ALA A 120 -14.27 0.65 -2.82
C ALA A 120 -15.22 1.80 -2.44
N LEU A 121 -15.68 1.83 -1.20
CA LEU A 121 -16.49 2.90 -0.66
C LEU A 121 -15.59 3.87 0.09
N THR A 122 -15.64 5.13 -0.31
CA THR A 122 -14.85 6.21 0.30
C THR A 122 -15.76 7.16 1.07
N PRO A 123 -15.27 7.74 2.18
CA PRO A 123 -16.04 8.71 2.95
C PRO A 123 -16.28 9.98 2.15
N LYS A 124 -17.44 10.61 2.39
CA LYS A 124 -17.71 11.98 1.90
C LYS A 124 -16.78 12.99 2.58
N GLU A 125 -16.50 12.78 3.86
CA GLU A 125 -15.64 13.62 4.70
C GLU A 125 -14.87 12.75 5.69
N GLY A 126 -13.60 13.08 5.94
CA GLY A 126 -12.73 12.36 6.88
C GLY A 126 -11.80 11.35 6.21
N LYS A 127 -11.34 10.37 7.00
CA LYS A 127 -10.37 9.34 6.59
C LYS A 127 -11.01 7.95 6.69
N GLY A 128 -10.41 6.98 5.98
CA GLY A 128 -10.82 5.58 5.97
C GLY A 128 -11.42 5.15 4.63
N ALA A 129 -11.66 3.85 4.48
CA ALA A 129 -12.34 3.27 3.31
C ALA A 129 -12.94 1.91 3.66
N LEU A 130 -13.86 1.42 2.83
CA LEU A 130 -14.41 0.07 2.91
C LEU A 130 -14.22 -0.62 1.57
N SER A 131 -13.47 -1.72 1.55
CA SER A 131 -13.34 -2.56 0.37
C SER A 131 -14.32 -3.73 0.44
N ILE A 132 -14.93 -4.04 -0.69
CA ILE A 132 -15.94 -5.09 -0.83
C ILE A 132 -15.55 -5.97 -2.01
N THR A 133 -15.60 -7.28 -1.80
CA THR A 133 -15.51 -8.29 -2.87
C THR A 133 -16.76 -9.16 -2.83
N TYR A 134 -17.37 -9.41 -3.98
CA TYR A 134 -18.58 -10.21 -4.10
C TYR A 134 -18.41 -11.31 -5.15
N ASP A 135 -18.55 -12.55 -4.73
CA ASP A 135 -18.63 -13.72 -5.60
C ASP A 135 -20.10 -13.98 -5.94
N LYS A 136 -20.47 -13.74 -7.22
CA LYS A 136 -21.84 -13.93 -7.72
C LYS A 136 -22.26 -15.39 -7.71
N SER A 137 -21.32 -16.32 -7.89
CA SER A 137 -21.59 -17.76 -7.96
C SER A 137 -21.90 -18.33 -6.58
N ALA A 138 -21.13 -17.93 -5.56
CA ALA A 138 -21.35 -18.35 -4.18
C ALA A 138 -22.40 -17.47 -3.45
N GLY A 139 -22.71 -16.28 -3.99
CA GLY A 139 -23.47 -15.27 -3.27
C GLY A 139 -22.76 -14.76 -2.02
N ARG A 140 -21.42 -14.84 -1.98
CA ARG A 140 -20.61 -14.51 -0.82
C ARG A 140 -19.98 -13.14 -0.97
N MET A 141 -20.18 -12.28 0.01
CA MET A 141 -19.60 -10.95 0.06
C MET A 141 -18.57 -10.88 1.19
N VAL A 142 -17.37 -10.40 0.91
CA VAL A 142 -16.31 -10.12 1.88
C VAL A 142 -16.15 -8.62 1.97
N ILE A 143 -16.15 -8.12 3.20
CA ILE A 143 -16.09 -6.70 3.51
C ILE A 143 -14.88 -6.47 4.40
N ASN A 144 -14.03 -5.52 4.04
CA ASN A 144 -12.81 -5.21 4.78
C ASN A 144 -12.73 -3.69 5.03
N PRO A 145 -13.08 -3.24 6.26
CA PRO A 145 -12.95 -1.85 6.68
C PRO A 145 -11.50 -1.45 6.93
N MET A 146 -11.14 -0.23 6.55
CA MET A 146 -9.81 0.35 6.77
C MET A 146 -9.95 1.71 7.44
N GLY A 147 -9.64 1.79 8.74
CA GLY A 147 -9.68 3.05 9.49
C GLY A 147 -11.07 3.71 9.56
N MET A 148 -12.13 2.90 9.55
CA MET A 148 -13.51 3.37 9.74
C MET A 148 -13.79 3.65 11.22
N ASP A 149 -14.53 4.72 11.50
CA ASP A 149 -15.06 5.06 12.82
C ASP A 149 -16.59 5.17 12.73
N ALA A 150 -17.28 4.24 13.40
CA ALA A 150 -18.73 4.17 13.42
C ALA A 150 -19.36 5.14 14.43
N ARG A 151 -18.57 5.84 15.25
CA ARG A 151 -19.02 6.86 16.21
C ARG A 151 -20.11 6.35 17.16
N GLY A 152 -19.97 5.10 17.62
CA GLY A 152 -20.94 4.45 18.50
C GLY A 152 -22.28 4.09 17.85
N ARG A 153 -22.36 4.12 16.51
CA ARG A 153 -23.53 3.73 15.72
C ARG A 153 -23.27 2.42 14.98
N THR A 154 -24.31 1.86 14.37
CA THR A 154 -24.23 0.59 13.63
C THR A 154 -24.00 0.86 12.15
N PRO A 155 -22.86 0.46 11.56
CA PRO A 155 -22.67 0.59 10.12
C PRO A 155 -23.56 -0.38 9.35
N GLU A 156 -24.36 0.12 8.41
CA GLU A 156 -25.21 -0.71 7.56
C GLU A 156 -24.94 -0.45 6.08
N LEU A 157 -24.79 -1.55 5.33
CA LEU A 157 -24.47 -1.52 3.90
C LEU A 157 -25.75 -1.64 3.08
N TRP A 158 -25.83 -0.83 2.02
CA TRP A 158 -26.97 -0.74 1.12
C TRP A 158 -26.54 -0.89 -0.32
N VAL A 159 -27.36 -1.55 -1.12
CA VAL A 159 -27.33 -1.43 -2.59
C VAL A 159 -28.38 -0.42 -3.04
N ILE A 160 -28.01 0.44 -3.97
CA ILE A 160 -28.89 1.46 -4.58
C ILE A 160 -28.97 1.17 -6.09
N PRO A 161 -29.99 0.43 -6.54
CA PRO A 161 -30.19 0.16 -7.96
C PRO A 161 -30.64 1.39 -8.74
N ALA A 162 -30.83 1.23 -10.05
CA ALA A 162 -31.29 2.31 -10.94
C ALA A 162 -32.66 2.90 -10.56
N ASP A 163 -33.47 2.18 -9.78
CA ASP A 163 -34.74 2.69 -9.23
C ASP A 163 -34.54 3.71 -8.08
N GLY A 164 -33.30 3.91 -7.64
CA GLY A 164 -32.93 4.85 -6.59
C GLY A 164 -33.36 4.43 -5.18
N ARG A 165 -33.92 3.22 -5.01
CA ARG A 165 -34.44 2.74 -3.72
C ARG A 165 -33.39 1.86 -3.02
N PRO A 166 -32.81 2.33 -1.90
CA PRO A 166 -31.84 1.54 -1.15
C PRO A 166 -32.44 0.22 -0.65
N ARG A 167 -31.63 -0.83 -0.64
CA ARG A 167 -31.97 -2.13 -0.04
C ARG A 167 -30.84 -2.60 0.84
N SER A 168 -31.17 -2.97 2.08
CA SER A 168 -30.18 -3.38 3.07
C SER A 168 -29.52 -4.71 2.67
N LEU A 169 -28.20 -4.69 2.59
CA LEU A 169 -27.35 -5.87 2.50
C LEU A 169 -26.96 -6.41 3.88
N GLY A 170 -27.09 -5.58 4.91
CA GLY A 170 -26.90 -5.95 6.31
C GLY A 170 -25.90 -5.06 7.04
N VAL A 171 -25.82 -5.29 8.35
CA VAL A 171 -24.86 -4.64 9.24
C VAL A 171 -23.45 -5.16 8.95
N VAL A 172 -22.48 -4.24 8.96
CA VAL A 172 -21.06 -4.56 8.71
C VAL A 172 -20.23 -4.27 9.97
N PRO A 173 -19.18 -5.06 10.23
CA PRO A 173 -18.27 -4.79 11.33
C PRO A 173 -17.49 -3.49 11.09
N GLU A 174 -17.17 -2.78 12.16
CA GLU A 174 -16.38 -1.54 12.11
C GLU A 174 -14.87 -1.81 11.94
N LYS A 175 -14.34 -2.86 12.60
CA LYS A 175 -12.89 -3.00 12.84
C LYS A 175 -12.23 -4.20 12.15
N ALA A 176 -12.99 -5.20 11.73
CA ALA A 176 -12.44 -6.45 11.22
C ALA A 176 -13.11 -6.85 9.92
N ALA A 177 -12.38 -7.58 9.07
CA ALA A 177 -12.97 -8.16 7.88
C ALA A 177 -14.05 -9.19 8.25
N ALA A 178 -15.15 -9.19 7.52
CA ALA A 178 -16.21 -10.20 7.67
C ALA A 178 -16.70 -10.68 6.31
N ALA A 179 -17.19 -11.92 6.32
CA ALA A 179 -17.90 -12.50 5.19
C ALA A 179 -19.38 -12.61 5.54
N MET A 180 -20.25 -12.28 4.59
CA MET A 180 -21.69 -12.46 4.67
C MET A 180 -22.24 -13.11 3.40
N THR A 181 -23.36 -13.81 3.55
CA THR A 181 -24.09 -14.37 2.41
C THR A 181 -25.16 -13.38 1.97
N VAL A 182 -25.09 -12.95 0.72
CA VAL A 182 -26.10 -12.08 0.13
C VAL A 182 -27.37 -12.89 -0.12
N ARG A 183 -28.49 -12.38 0.41
CA ARG A 183 -29.81 -12.97 0.24
C ARG A 183 -30.18 -13.07 -1.24
N PRO A 184 -30.79 -14.19 -1.70
CA PRO A 184 -31.06 -14.43 -3.13
C PRO A 184 -31.76 -13.27 -3.84
N GLU A 185 -32.71 -12.62 -3.18
CA GLU A 185 -33.50 -11.50 -3.71
C GLU A 185 -32.66 -10.25 -4.05
N HIS A 186 -31.48 -10.09 -3.45
CA HIS A 186 -30.60 -8.93 -3.68
C HIS A 186 -29.48 -9.20 -4.70
N ARG A 187 -29.23 -10.47 -5.05
CA ARG A 187 -28.07 -10.85 -5.88
C ARG A 187 -28.10 -10.24 -7.28
N ALA A 188 -29.29 -10.16 -7.89
CA ALA A 188 -29.46 -9.58 -9.21
C ALA A 188 -29.18 -8.06 -9.24
N MET A 189 -29.31 -7.38 -8.10
CA MET A 189 -29.08 -5.94 -7.97
C MET A 189 -27.59 -5.61 -7.86
N LEU A 190 -26.77 -6.56 -7.44
CA LEU A 190 -25.31 -6.46 -7.37
C LEU A 190 -24.71 -6.68 -8.76
N ALA A 191 -25.03 -5.77 -9.67
CA ALA A 191 -24.54 -5.75 -11.05
C ALA A 191 -23.44 -4.69 -11.24
N GLU A 192 -22.76 -4.75 -12.38
CA GLU A 192 -21.74 -3.77 -12.75
C GLU A 192 -22.35 -2.37 -12.82
N GLY A 193 -21.65 -1.40 -12.23
CA GLY A 193 -22.08 0.00 -12.14
C GLY A 193 -23.07 0.31 -11.01
N VAL A 194 -23.55 -0.67 -10.23
CA VAL A 194 -24.48 -0.38 -9.13
C VAL A 194 -23.79 0.40 -8.00
N THR A 195 -24.51 1.35 -7.42
CA THR A 195 -24.03 2.12 -6.27
C THR A 195 -24.23 1.33 -4.98
N LEU A 196 -23.19 1.31 -4.15
CA LEU A 196 -23.23 0.88 -2.77
C LEU A 196 -23.07 2.10 -1.85
N ALA A 197 -23.75 2.06 -0.70
CA ALA A 197 -23.70 3.11 0.30
C ALA A 197 -23.58 2.50 1.70
N LEU A 198 -22.87 3.21 2.58
CA LEU A 198 -22.77 2.87 4.00
C LEU A 198 -23.42 3.99 4.83
N SER A 199 -24.38 3.65 5.66
CA SER A 199 -24.96 4.57 6.65
C SER A 199 -24.59 4.18 8.07
N LEU A 200 -24.68 5.15 8.98
CA LEU A 200 -24.53 4.92 10.42
C LEU A 200 -25.92 4.92 11.06
N GLU A 201 -26.41 3.75 11.46
CA GLU A 201 -27.77 3.51 11.94
C GLU A 201 -27.84 3.43 13.48
N PRO A 202 -29.04 3.41 14.09
CA PRO A 202 -29.19 3.08 15.51
C PRO A 202 -28.66 1.67 15.86
N GLU A 203 -28.64 1.33 17.14
CA GLU A 203 -28.28 -0.03 17.58
C GLU A 203 -29.17 -1.07 16.90
N GLY A 204 -28.56 -2.10 16.29
CA GLY A 204 -29.27 -3.15 15.55
C GLY A 204 -29.53 -2.85 14.07
N GLY A 205 -29.23 -1.65 13.59
CA GLY A 205 -29.42 -1.24 12.18
C GLY A 205 -30.70 -0.42 11.95
N SER A 206 -31.09 -0.27 10.70
CA SER A 206 -32.29 0.47 10.32
C SER A 206 -33.58 -0.27 10.71
N PRO A 207 -34.51 0.38 11.43
CA PRO A 207 -35.79 -0.22 11.78
C PRO A 207 -36.82 -0.16 10.64
N THR A 208 -36.55 0.60 9.57
CA THR A 208 -37.54 0.90 8.51
C THR A 208 -37.26 0.17 7.20
N GLY A 209 -36.12 -0.50 7.08
CA GLY A 209 -35.65 -1.07 5.81
C GLY A 209 -35.15 -0.02 4.81
N GLN A 210 -34.98 1.23 5.25
CA GLN A 210 -34.37 2.34 4.52
C GLN A 210 -33.30 3.01 5.40
N PRO A 211 -32.28 3.69 4.85
CA PRO A 211 -31.31 4.40 5.66
C PRO A 211 -32.01 5.44 6.57
N THR A 212 -31.85 5.32 7.89
CA THR A 212 -32.38 6.30 8.87
C THR A 212 -31.30 7.23 9.41
N GLY A 213 -30.04 6.84 9.22
CA GLY A 213 -28.87 7.63 9.58
C GLY A 213 -28.17 8.31 8.40
N PRO A 214 -27.12 9.09 8.68
CA PRO A 214 -26.33 9.72 7.64
C PRO A 214 -25.58 8.68 6.80
N VAL A 215 -25.62 8.85 5.48
CA VAL A 215 -24.79 8.09 4.54
C VAL A 215 -23.39 8.68 4.55
N VAL A 216 -22.43 7.91 5.05
CA VAL A 216 -21.05 8.34 5.31
C VAL A 216 -20.07 7.94 4.21
N MET A 217 -20.31 6.81 3.52
CA MET A 217 -19.46 6.35 2.42
C MET A 217 -20.29 5.88 1.22
N THR A 218 -19.75 6.04 0.01
CA THR A 218 -20.37 5.55 -1.23
C THR A 218 -19.31 5.03 -2.20
N GLY A 219 -19.69 4.13 -3.10
CA GLY A 219 -18.82 3.59 -4.15
C GLY A 219 -19.63 2.83 -5.18
N THR A 220 -19.03 2.56 -6.35
CA THR A 220 -19.67 1.81 -7.43
C THR A 220 -19.05 0.43 -7.57
N MET A 221 -19.88 -0.57 -7.84
CA MET A 221 -19.43 -1.93 -8.05
C MET A 221 -18.92 -2.13 -9.47
N SER A 222 -17.78 -2.83 -9.62
CA SER A 222 -17.15 -3.11 -10.90
C SER A 222 -16.90 -4.61 -11.06
N ALA A 223 -17.02 -5.11 -12.28
CA ALA A 223 -16.57 -6.45 -12.63
C ALA A 223 -15.03 -6.53 -12.60
N VAL A 224 -14.51 -7.71 -12.24
CA VAL A 224 -13.08 -8.04 -12.32
C VAL A 224 -12.88 -9.24 -13.23
#